data_AF-A0AAW0JS22-F1
#
_entry.id   AF-A0AAW0JS22-F1
#
_cell.length_a   1.000
_cell.length_b   1.000
_cell.length_c   1.000
_cell.angle_alpha   90.00
_cell.angle_beta   90.00
_cell.angle_gamma   90.00
#
_symmetry.space_group_name_H-M   'P 1'
#
loop_
_entity.id
_entity.type
_entity.pdbx_description
1 polymer ?
#
loop_
_entity_poly.entity_id
_entity_poly.type
_entity_poly.pdbx_seq_one_letter_code
_entity_poly.pdbx_strand_id
1 'polypeptide(L)'
;MAPIEKKEASAPPKAEAKVKALKAKKAVLKGVHSHKKKKICTSLTFWRPKTLLLRRQSKYPQKSTPRRNKLDHYAIIKFPLKTKSAMKKIENNNTLVFLVNIKANKHQIKQAVKKLYVQH
;
A
#
# COMPACT_ATOMS: atom_id res chain seq x y z
N MET A 1 52.19 -25.52 -0.41
CA MET A 1 52.86 -25.23 0.88
C MET A 1 52.08 -24.12 1.56
N ALA A 2 51.44 -24.43 2.69
CA ALA A 2 50.55 -23.53 3.42
C ALA A 2 51.35 -22.53 4.29
N PRO A 3 50.88 -21.29 4.50
CA PRO A 3 51.48 -20.38 5.46
C PRO A 3 51.05 -20.76 6.89
N ILE A 4 52.05 -20.85 7.78
CA ILE A 4 51.94 -21.21 9.19
C ILE A 4 51.28 -20.07 9.96
N GLU A 5 50.15 -20.35 10.63
CA GLU A 5 49.47 -19.42 11.53
C GLU A 5 50.31 -19.17 12.78
N LYS A 6 50.66 -17.91 13.04
CA LYS A 6 51.20 -17.46 14.32
C LYS A 6 50.09 -17.48 15.37
N LYS A 7 50.17 -18.44 16.29
CA LYS A 7 49.40 -18.48 17.54
C LYS A 7 49.75 -17.24 18.39
N GLU A 8 48.84 -16.29 18.51
CA GLU A 8 48.90 -15.24 19.53
C GLU A 8 48.75 -15.88 20.93
N ALA A 9 49.68 -15.53 21.83
CA ALA A 9 49.73 -16.04 23.19
C ALA A 9 48.54 -15.53 24.01
N SER A 10 47.80 -16.45 24.65
CA SER A 10 46.72 -16.15 25.59
C SER A 10 47.26 -15.41 26.82
N ALA A 11 46.55 -14.38 27.27
CA ALA A 11 46.86 -13.60 28.46
C ALA A 11 47.08 -14.49 29.71
N PRO A 12 47.86 -14.03 30.72
CA PRO A 12 48.15 -14.84 31.90
C PRO A 12 46.85 -15.29 32.60
N PRO A 13 46.73 -16.56 33.01
CA PRO A 13 45.47 -17.16 33.49
C PRO A 13 44.87 -16.42 34.70
N LYS A 14 45.72 -15.73 35.48
CA LYS A 14 45.30 -14.90 36.61
C LYS A 14 44.56 -13.62 36.19
N ALA A 15 44.87 -13.04 35.03
CA ALA A 15 44.19 -11.84 34.52
C ALA A 15 42.80 -12.19 33.98
N GLU A 16 42.69 -13.30 33.24
CA GLU A 16 41.39 -13.79 32.75
C GLU A 16 40.46 -14.21 33.89
N ALA A 17 41.01 -14.87 34.93
CA ALA A 17 40.24 -15.25 36.12
C ALA A 17 39.69 -14.01 36.87
N LYS A 18 40.48 -12.94 36.99
CA LYS A 18 40.04 -11.68 37.61
C LYS A 18 38.94 -11.00 36.80
N VAL A 19 39.04 -10.96 35.47
CA VAL A 19 37.99 -10.40 34.61
C VAL A 19 36.69 -11.21 34.73
N LYS A 20 36.79 -12.55 34.76
CA LYS A 20 35.65 -13.46 34.97
C LYS A 20 35.00 -13.24 36.34
N ALA A 21 35.78 -13.11 37.42
CA ALA A 21 35.27 -12.85 38.75
C ALA A 21 34.58 -11.48 38.86
N LEU A 22 35.17 -10.43 38.27
CA LEU A 22 34.56 -9.09 38.26
C LEU A 22 33.27 -9.04 37.43
N LYS A 23 33.21 -9.79 36.32
CA LYS A 23 31.99 -9.94 35.50
C LYS A 23 30.90 -10.71 36.27
N ALA A 24 31.27 -11.78 36.96
CA ALA A 24 30.36 -12.55 37.82
C ALA A 24 29.80 -11.68 38.96
N LYS A 25 30.66 -10.91 39.64
CA LYS A 25 30.24 -9.96 40.69
C LYS A 25 29.25 -8.91 40.16
N LYS A 26 29.51 -8.34 38.99
CA LYS A 26 28.60 -7.36 38.36
C LYS A 26 27.27 -7.98 37.93
N ALA A 27 27.30 -9.21 37.41
CA ALA A 27 26.11 -9.96 37.01
C ALA A 27 25.23 -10.33 38.22
N VAL A 28 25.82 -10.68 39.37
CA VAL A 28 25.08 -10.93 40.62
C VAL A 28 24.44 -9.64 41.15
N LEU A 29 25.19 -8.53 41.18
CA LEU A 29 24.73 -7.30 41.81
C LEU A 29 23.67 -6.54 40.99
N LYS A 30 23.84 -6.42 39.67
CA LYS A 30 22.96 -5.60 38.81
C LYS A 30 22.18 -6.41 37.77
N GLY A 31 22.41 -7.71 37.70
CA GLY A 31 21.94 -8.55 36.59
C GLY A 31 22.72 -8.26 35.31
N VAL A 32 22.65 -9.20 34.36
CA VAL A 32 23.23 -9.05 33.02
C VAL A 32 22.54 -7.91 32.23
N HIS A 33 21.29 -7.59 32.59
CA HIS A 33 20.50 -6.52 31.98
C HIS A 33 20.31 -5.35 32.97
N SER A 34 21.36 -4.56 33.16
CA SER A 34 21.45 -3.50 34.18
C SER A 34 20.57 -2.26 33.92
N HIS A 35 20.08 -2.08 32.69
CA HIS A 35 19.31 -0.90 32.30
C HIS A 35 17.82 -1.23 32.09
N LYS A 36 17.13 -1.67 33.15
CA LYS A 36 15.66 -1.72 33.13
C LYS A 36 15.09 -0.30 33.26
N LYS A 37 14.81 0.35 32.13
CA LYS A 37 14.05 1.62 32.12
C LYS A 37 12.59 1.34 32.48
N LYS A 38 12.10 1.92 33.57
CA LYS A 38 10.67 1.91 33.90
C LYS A 38 9.93 2.84 32.94
N LYS A 39 8.81 2.38 32.36
CA LYS A 39 7.94 3.25 31.55
C LYS A 39 7.12 4.10 32.51
N ILE A 40 7.40 5.41 32.55
CA ILE A 40 6.65 6.37 33.38
C ILE A 40 5.58 7.01 32.49
N CYS A 41 4.32 6.92 32.90
CA CYS A 41 3.21 7.61 32.24
C CYS A 41 3.06 8.99 32.88
N THR A 42 3.34 10.05 32.13
CA THR A 42 3.23 11.45 32.60
C THR A 42 1.83 12.05 32.41
N SER A 43 1.00 11.47 31.54
CA SER A 43 -0.39 11.89 31.34
C SER A 43 -1.34 11.20 32.32
N LEU A 44 -2.33 11.93 32.84
CA LEU A 44 -3.40 11.37 33.67
C LEU A 44 -4.36 10.47 32.87
N THR A 45 -4.49 10.73 31.56
CA THR A 45 -5.36 9.97 30.67
C THR A 45 -4.62 8.77 30.08
N PHE A 46 -5.26 7.60 30.12
CA PHE A 46 -4.75 6.39 29.49
C PHE A 46 -5.16 6.34 28.02
N TRP A 47 -4.19 6.43 27.11
CA TRP A 47 -4.42 6.35 25.67
C TRP A 47 -4.26 4.92 25.18
N ARG A 48 -5.19 4.46 24.33
CA ARG A 48 -5.05 3.15 23.66
C ARG A 48 -3.73 3.13 22.87
N PRO A 49 -2.79 2.21 23.14
CA PRO A 49 -1.57 2.13 22.38
C PRO A 49 -1.89 1.79 20.92
N LYS A 50 -1.10 2.33 20.00
CA LYS A 50 -1.21 1.96 18.59
C LYS A 50 -0.70 0.54 18.45
N THR A 51 -1.61 -0.36 18.10
CA THR A 51 -1.29 -1.76 17.80
C THR A 51 -1.10 -1.94 16.30
N LEU A 52 -0.45 -3.04 15.92
CA LEU A 52 -0.31 -3.41 14.53
C LEU A 52 -1.67 -3.81 13.95
N LEU A 53 -2.04 -3.21 12.81
CA LEU A 53 -3.27 -3.51 12.07
C LEU A 53 -2.91 -4.24 10.79
N LEU A 54 -3.11 -5.56 10.76
CA LEU A 54 -2.87 -6.35 9.56
C LEU A 54 -3.93 -6.05 8.50
N ARG A 55 -3.50 -5.95 7.24
CA ARG A 55 -4.43 -5.92 6.11
C ARG A 55 -5.14 -7.27 5.98
N ARG A 56 -6.39 -7.25 5.52
CA ARG A 56 -7.14 -8.49 5.28
C ARG A 56 -6.45 -9.32 4.19
N GLN A 57 -6.13 -10.57 4.52
CA GLN A 57 -5.65 -11.59 3.59
C GLN A 57 -6.66 -12.74 3.60
N SER A 58 -7.67 -12.69 2.73
CA SER A 58 -8.68 -13.75 2.63
C SER A 58 -8.09 -15.00 2.01
N LYS A 59 -8.33 -16.18 2.62
CA LYS A 59 -7.83 -17.46 2.11
C LYS A 59 -8.46 -17.89 0.78
N TYR A 60 -9.66 -17.39 0.48
CA TYR A 60 -10.40 -17.67 -0.74
C TYR A 60 -11.09 -16.38 -1.24
N PRO A 61 -11.35 -16.26 -2.55
CA PRO A 61 -12.05 -15.10 -3.09
C PRO A 61 -13.53 -15.12 -2.70
N GLN A 62 -14.11 -13.95 -2.39
CA GLN A 62 -15.54 -13.83 -2.05
C GLN A 62 -16.49 -14.07 -3.24
N LYS A 63 -15.98 -13.88 -4.47
CA LYS A 63 -16.70 -14.13 -5.72
C LYS A 63 -15.77 -14.89 -6.64
N SER A 64 -16.30 -15.90 -7.32
CA SER A 64 -15.53 -16.69 -8.28
C SER A 64 -15.04 -15.87 -9.47
N THR A 65 -15.84 -14.90 -9.93
CA THR A 65 -15.50 -14.04 -11.06
C THR A 65 -15.67 -12.55 -10.76
N PRO A 66 -14.83 -11.68 -11.35
CA PRO A 66 -15.02 -10.25 -11.26
C PRO A 66 -16.29 -9.82 -12.02
N ARG A 67 -16.95 -8.77 -11.52
CA ARG A 67 -18.11 -8.20 -12.20
C ARG A 67 -17.68 -7.52 -13.49
N ARG A 68 -18.39 -7.80 -14.58
CA ARG A 68 -18.22 -7.07 -15.85
C ARG A 68 -18.76 -5.65 -15.73
N ASN A 69 -18.13 -4.70 -16.42
CA ASN A 69 -18.66 -3.35 -16.53
C ASN A 69 -19.93 -3.37 -17.40
N LYS A 70 -21.04 -2.86 -16.86
CA LYS A 70 -22.33 -2.76 -17.57
C LYS A 70 -22.50 -1.45 -18.34
N LEU A 71 -21.69 -0.44 -18.04
CA LEU A 71 -21.65 0.85 -18.74
C LEU A 71 -20.47 0.86 -19.68
N ASP A 72 -20.56 0.04 -20.73
CA ASP A 72 -19.63 0.05 -21.85
C ASP A 72 -19.97 1.18 -22.85
N HIS A 73 -19.12 1.37 -23.86
CA HIS A 73 -19.26 2.50 -24.78
C HIS A 73 -20.59 2.49 -25.55
N TYR A 74 -21.09 1.30 -25.89
CA TYR A 74 -22.38 1.11 -26.56
C TYR A 74 -23.56 1.33 -25.60
N ALA A 75 -23.49 0.90 -24.33
CA ALA A 75 -24.52 1.22 -23.36
C ALA A 75 -24.55 2.71 -22.99
N ILE A 76 -23.41 3.42 -23.12
CA ILE A 76 -23.33 4.87 -22.90
C ILE A 76 -24.02 5.62 -24.04
N ILE A 77 -23.62 5.41 -25.29
CA ILE A 77 -24.18 6.10 -26.46
C ILE A 77 -25.27 5.23 -27.09
N LYS A 78 -26.53 5.59 -26.90
CA LYS A 78 -27.65 4.78 -27.39
C LYS A 78 -27.91 5.00 -28.87
N PHE A 79 -28.18 6.24 -29.28
CA PHE A 79 -28.40 6.61 -30.67
C PHE A 79 -28.20 8.10 -30.89
N PRO A 80 -27.83 8.52 -32.12
CA PRO A 80 -27.81 9.92 -32.50
C PRO A 80 -29.24 10.48 -32.61
N LEU A 81 -29.41 11.74 -32.21
CA LEU A 81 -30.67 12.45 -32.39
C LEU A 81 -30.77 12.98 -33.83
N LYS A 82 -31.80 12.55 -34.55
CA LYS A 82 -32.05 12.88 -35.97
C LYS A 82 -33.18 13.91 -36.16
N THR A 83 -33.34 14.85 -35.23
CA THR A 83 -34.34 15.92 -35.36
C THR A 83 -33.82 17.06 -36.23
N LYS A 84 -34.71 17.86 -36.82
CA LYS A 84 -34.33 19.03 -37.65
C LYS A 84 -33.37 19.98 -36.92
N SER A 85 -33.62 20.23 -35.62
CA SER A 85 -32.75 21.06 -34.80
C SER A 85 -31.38 20.42 -34.53
N ALA A 86 -31.31 19.09 -34.39
CA ALA A 86 -30.05 18.38 -34.25
C ALA A 86 -29.25 18.41 -35.56
N MET A 87 -29.91 18.20 -36.72
CA MET A 87 -29.26 18.30 -38.03
C MET A 87 -28.68 19.69 -38.27
N LYS A 88 -29.43 20.75 -37.95
CA LYS A 88 -28.93 22.14 -38.03
C LYS A 88 -27.70 22.40 -37.15
N LYS A 89 -27.59 21.73 -35.99
CA LYS A 89 -26.41 21.82 -35.10
C LYS A 89 -25.17 21.09 -35.64
N ILE A 90 -25.37 20.09 -36.50
CA ILE A 90 -24.27 19.42 -37.20
C ILE A 90 -23.68 20.38 -38.23
N GLU A 91 -24.52 21.03 -39.03
CA GLU A 91 -24.11 21.94 -40.09
C GLU A 91 -23.47 23.23 -39.56
N ASN A 92 -24.12 23.90 -38.60
CA ASN A 92 -23.70 25.24 -38.19
C ASN A 92 -22.55 25.24 -37.20
N ASN A 93 -22.54 24.28 -36.26
CA ASN A 93 -21.65 24.30 -35.10
C ASN A 93 -20.66 23.14 -35.09
N ASN A 94 -20.73 22.22 -36.07
CA ASN A 94 -19.97 20.97 -36.10
C ASN A 94 -20.18 20.11 -34.82
N THR A 95 -21.40 20.10 -34.28
CA THR A 95 -21.72 19.34 -33.05
C THR A 95 -22.66 18.17 -33.35
N LEU A 96 -22.29 16.98 -32.87
CA LEU A 96 -23.16 15.79 -32.91
C LEU A 96 -24.00 15.72 -31.63
N VAL A 97 -25.30 15.45 -31.81
CA VAL A 97 -26.25 15.32 -30.70
C VAL A 97 -26.60 13.86 -30.50
N PHE A 98 -26.37 13.34 -29.29
CA PHE A 98 -26.65 11.95 -28.93
C PHE A 98 -27.62 11.85 -27.76
N LEU A 99 -28.40 10.78 -27.74
CA LEU A 99 -29.12 10.34 -26.55
C LEU A 99 -28.26 9.33 -25.78
N VAL A 100 -28.04 9.61 -24.50
CA VAL A 100 -27.05 8.93 -23.66
C VAL A 100 -27.73 8.28 -22.46
N ASN A 101 -27.08 7.29 -21.85
CA ASN A 101 -27.48 6.75 -20.56
C ASN A 101 -27.43 7.80 -19.44
N ILE A 102 -28.46 7.83 -18.59
CA ILE A 102 -28.63 8.80 -17.49
C ILE A 102 -27.46 8.77 -16.50
N LYS A 103 -26.83 7.61 -16.31
CA LYS A 103 -25.71 7.44 -15.36
C LYS A 103 -24.34 7.82 -15.95
N ALA A 104 -24.26 8.22 -17.21
CA ALA A 104 -22.98 8.48 -17.85
C ALA A 104 -22.46 9.89 -17.57
N ASN A 105 -21.17 9.98 -17.23
CA ASN A 105 -20.50 11.25 -17.02
C ASN A 105 -19.94 11.83 -18.34
N LYS A 106 -19.75 13.15 -18.40
CA LYS A 106 -19.20 13.84 -19.59
C LYS A 106 -17.88 13.23 -20.08
N HIS A 107 -16.99 12.85 -19.16
CA HIS A 107 -15.72 12.19 -19.51
C HIS A 107 -15.91 10.82 -20.19
N GLN A 108 -16.87 10.03 -19.70
CA GLN A 108 -17.19 8.72 -20.27
C GLN A 108 -17.81 8.87 -21.66
N ILE A 109 -18.67 9.87 -21.85
CA ILE A 109 -19.27 10.19 -23.16
C ILE A 109 -18.17 10.58 -24.15
N LYS A 110 -17.25 11.48 -23.75
CA LYS A 110 -16.11 11.87 -24.58
C LYS A 110 -15.27 10.66 -25.01
N GLN A 111 -14.95 9.77 -24.08
CA GLN A 111 -14.20 8.54 -24.36
C GLN A 111 -14.98 7.59 -25.28
N ALA A 112 -16.28 7.42 -25.06
CA ALA A 112 -17.13 6.56 -25.87
C ALA A 112 -17.27 7.08 -27.30
N VAL A 113 -17.51 8.39 -27.49
CA VAL A 113 -17.60 9.01 -28.83
C VAL A 113 -16.27 8.83 -29.57
N LYS A 114 -15.15 9.12 -28.90
CA LYS A 114 -13.82 8.92 -29.50
C LYS A 114 -13.61 7.47 -29.90
N LYS A 115 -13.90 6.51 -29.02
CA LYS A 115 -13.65 5.09 -29.29
C LYS A 115 -14.52 4.52 -30.40
N LEU A 116 -15.78 4.96 -30.50
CA LEU A 116 -16.76 4.41 -31.45
C LEU A 116 -16.68 5.05 -32.84
N TYR A 117 -16.54 6.37 -32.91
CA TYR A 117 -16.71 7.11 -34.18
C TYR A 117 -15.44 7.80 -34.67
N VAL A 118 -14.50 8.10 -33.77
CA VAL A 118 -13.29 8.85 -34.10
C VAL A 118 -12.08 7.99 -33.72
N GLN A 119 -11.92 6.85 -34.39
CA GLN A 119 -10.72 6.01 -34.27
C GLN A 119 -9.56 6.65 -35.02
N HIS A 120 -9.02 7.74 -34.45
CA HIS A 120 -7.62 8.18 -34.58
C HIS A 120 -7.24 8.96 -33.30
#